data_AF-A0A1V5J382-F1
#
_entry.id   AF-A0A1V5J382-F1
#
_cell.length_a   1.000
_cell.length_b   1.000
_cell.length_c   1.000
_cell.angle_alpha   90.00
_cell.angle_beta   90.00
_cell.angle_gamma   90.00
#
_symmetry.space_group_name_H-M   'P 1'
#
loop_
_entity.id
_entity.type
_entity.pdbx_description
1 polymer ?
#
loop_
_entity_poly.entity_id
_entity_poly.type
_entity_poly.pdbx_seq_one_letter_code
_entity_poly.pdbx_strand_id
1 'polypeptide(L)'
;MKQWIALVQYLRSFPDINKNGIPDIPERYRAPEGRYVSQPSMNLKDIFGNANMITYGVFIGGFIVLCVFIFLVWLPAVKIRKYVKK
;
A
#
# COMPACT_ATOMS: atom_id res chain seq x y z
N MET A 1 13.45 23.57 0.41
CA MET A 1 12.90 23.90 1.76
C MET A 1 12.99 22.65 2.62
N LYS A 2 13.50 22.70 3.86
CA LYS A 2 13.60 21.50 4.72
C LYS A 2 12.22 21.16 5.30
N GLN A 3 11.80 19.90 5.20
CA GLN A 3 10.47 19.44 5.68
C GLN A 3 10.22 19.79 7.16
N TRP A 4 11.25 19.71 7.99
CA TRP A 4 11.19 20.07 9.41
C TRP A 4 10.82 21.53 9.68
N ILE A 5 11.15 22.46 8.77
CA ILE A 5 10.81 23.88 8.93
C ILE A 5 9.31 24.09 8.77
N ALA A 6 8.70 23.44 7.77
CA ALA A 6 7.25 23.51 7.55
C ALA A 6 6.48 22.90 8.74
N LEU A 7 6.97 21.79 9.30
CA LEU A 7 6.38 21.19 10.50
C LEU A 7 6.43 22.14 11.70
N VAL A 8 7.58 22.79 11.96
CA VAL A 8 7.72 23.74 13.06
C VAL A 8 6.82 24.96 12.86
N GLN A 9 6.72 25.49 11.64
CA GLN A 9 5.81 26.60 11.33
C GLN A 9 4.34 26.22 11.55
N TYR A 10 3.95 25.00 11.16
CA TYR A 10 2.61 24.48 11.41
C TYR A 10 2.30 24.35 12.90
N LEU A 11 3.21 23.76 13.69
CA LEU A 11 3.03 23.64 15.15
C LEU A 11 2.94 25.01 15.83
N ARG A 12 3.70 26.01 15.32
CA ARG A 12 3.63 27.40 15.79
C ARG A 12 2.32 28.12 15.45
N SER A 13 1.53 27.60 14.51
CA SER A 13 0.25 28.20 14.14
C SER A 13 -0.88 27.88 15.12
N PHE A 14 -0.67 26.95 16.06
CA PHE A 14 -1.66 26.58 17.05
C PHE A 14 -1.83 27.65 18.15
N PRO A 15 -3.03 27.74 18.76
CA PRO A 15 -3.26 28.66 19.85
C PRO A 15 -2.50 28.23 21.12
N ASP A 16 -2.00 29.21 21.86
CA ASP A 16 -1.52 29.04 23.23
C ASP A 16 -2.68 29.37 24.19
N ILE A 17 -3.28 28.32 24.76
CA ILE A 17 -4.47 28.41 25.60
C ILE A 17 -4.08 28.76 27.04
N ASN A 18 -2.93 28.27 27.49
CA ASN A 18 -2.45 28.41 28.87
C ASN A 18 -1.52 29.63 29.08
N LYS A 19 -1.16 30.34 28.00
CA LYS A 19 -0.32 31.54 27.96
C LYS A 19 1.12 31.32 28.45
N ASN A 20 1.68 30.13 28.29
CA ASN A 20 3.05 29.81 28.68
C ASN A 20 4.08 30.07 27.57
N GLY A 21 3.66 30.57 26.41
CA GLY A 21 4.50 30.82 25.24
C GLY A 21 4.73 29.59 24.35
N ILE A 22 4.05 28.46 24.63
CA ILE A 22 4.11 27.22 23.87
C ILE A 22 2.71 26.92 23.31
N PRO A 23 2.56 26.79 21.98
CA PRO A 23 1.29 26.40 21.37
C PRO A 23 0.78 25.04 21.88
N ASP A 24 -0.51 24.96 22.19
CA ASP A 24 -1.16 23.74 22.66
C ASP A 24 -1.63 22.89 21.48
N ILE A 25 -1.47 21.57 21.58
CA ILE A 25 -1.96 20.63 20.56
C ILE A 25 -3.49 20.51 20.69
N PRO A 26 -4.26 20.71 19.59
CA PRO A 26 -5.71 20.54 19.62
C PRO A 26 -6.17 19.15 20.07
N GLU A 27 -7.28 19.11 20.81
CA GLU A 27 -7.88 17.86 21.34
C GLU A 27 -8.08 16.79 20.26
N ARG A 28 -8.45 17.20 19.05
CA ARG A 28 -8.64 16.33 17.88
C ARG A 28 -7.44 15.41 17.60
N TYR A 29 -6.22 15.85 17.91
CA TYR A 29 -5.01 15.07 17.65
C TYR A 29 -4.60 14.16 18.82
N ARG A 30 -5.37 14.12 19.92
CA ARG A 30 -5.11 13.17 21.02
C ARG A 30 -5.36 11.72 20.63
N ALA A 31 -6.15 11.47 19.59
CA ALA A 31 -6.44 10.15 19.05
C ALA A 31 -6.12 10.09 17.54
N PRO A 32 -5.88 8.89 16.99
CA PRO A 32 -5.74 8.71 15.54
C PRO A 32 -7.00 9.18 14.81
N GLU A 33 -6.84 10.00 13.77
CA GLU A 33 -7.96 10.56 12.99
C GLU A 33 -8.66 9.53 12.08
N GLY A 34 -8.39 8.23 12.23
CA GLY A 34 -9.04 7.17 11.46
C GLY A 34 -8.70 7.12 9.96
N ARG A 35 -7.76 7.95 9.48
CA ARG A 35 -7.38 8.02 8.05
C ARG A 35 -6.65 6.78 7.53
N TYR A 36 -6.00 6.01 8.41
CA TYR A 36 -5.24 4.80 8.08
C TYR A 36 -5.68 3.63 8.97
N VAL A 37 -6.96 3.28 8.90
CA VAL A 37 -7.50 2.10 9.61
C VAL A 37 -7.47 0.91 8.68
N SER A 38 -6.83 -0.18 9.10
CA SER A 38 -6.92 -1.45 8.40
C SER A 38 -8.34 -2.00 8.51
N GLN A 39 -9.02 -2.15 7.38
CA GLN A 39 -10.32 -2.79 7.28
C GLN A 39 -10.17 -4.10 6.48
N PRO A 40 -9.89 -5.23 7.15
CA PRO A 40 -9.76 -6.50 6.46
C PRO A 40 -11.10 -6.90 5.83
N SER A 41 -11.09 -7.23 4.55
CA SER A 41 -12.27 -7.71 3.81
C SER A 41 -11.85 -8.83 2.86
N MET A 42 -12.76 -9.77 2.63
CA MET A 42 -12.64 -10.81 1.60
C MET A 42 -13.36 -10.43 0.29
N ASN A 43 -14.05 -9.29 0.26
CA ASN A 43 -14.73 -8.82 -0.94
C ASN A 43 -13.71 -8.21 -1.91
N LEU A 44 -13.69 -8.68 -3.16
CA LEU A 44 -12.77 -8.16 -4.18
C LEU A 44 -12.93 -6.64 -4.39
N LYS A 45 -14.16 -6.13 -4.31
CA LYS A 45 -14.44 -4.69 -4.45
C LYS A 45 -13.78 -3.87 -3.35
N ASP A 46 -13.73 -4.37 -2.12
CA ASP A 46 -13.13 -3.64 -0.99
C ASP A 46 -11.59 -3.64 -1.09
N ILE A 47 -11.03 -4.73 -1.61
CA ILE A 47 -9.57 -4.89 -1.79
C ILE A 47 -9.05 -4.03 -2.96
N PHE A 48 -9.75 -4.04 -4.09
CA PHE A 48 -9.34 -3.30 -5.30
C PHE A 48 -10.00 -1.92 -5.46
N GLY A 49 -10.92 -1.55 -4.57
CA GLY A 49 -11.71 -0.32 -4.69
C GLY A 49 -10.88 0.97 -4.76
N ASN A 50 -9.69 0.97 -4.14
CA ASN A 50 -8.73 2.08 -4.18
C ASN A 50 -7.42 1.70 -4.88
N ALA A 51 -7.41 0.66 -5.72
CA ALA A 51 -6.22 0.25 -6.44
C ALA A 51 -5.82 1.31 -7.49
N ASN A 52 -4.53 1.64 -7.52
CA ASN A 52 -3.97 2.58 -8.49
C ASN A 52 -3.29 1.83 -9.65
N MET A 53 -2.89 2.54 -10.70
CA MET A 53 -2.18 1.97 -11.86
C MET A 53 -0.96 1.14 -11.46
N ILE A 54 -0.23 1.55 -10.41
CA ILE A 54 0.90 0.79 -9.87
C ILE A 54 0.44 -0.57 -9.34
N THR A 55 -0.65 -0.61 -8.58
CA THR A 55 -1.23 -1.85 -8.05
C THR A 55 -1.55 -2.82 -9.18
N TYR A 56 -2.30 -2.37 -10.19
CA TYR A 56 -2.63 -3.20 -11.35
C TYR A 56 -1.39 -3.65 -12.13
N GLY A 57 -0.40 -2.77 -12.31
CA GLY A 57 0.85 -3.11 -12.99
C GLY A 57 1.59 -4.25 -12.30
N VAL A 58 1.68 -4.24 -10.97
CA VAL A 58 2.32 -5.31 -10.20
C VAL A 58 1.56 -6.63 -10.33
N PHE A 59 0.23 -6.61 -10.22
CA PHE A 59 -0.58 -7.83 -10.33
C PHE A 59 -0.51 -8.45 -11.73
N ILE A 60 -0.64 -7.62 -12.78
CA ILE A 60 -0.57 -8.08 -14.17
C ILE A 60 0.84 -8.58 -14.49
N GLY A 61 1.87 -7.84 -14.11
CA GLY A 61 3.26 -8.24 -14.30
C GLY A 61 3.57 -9.56 -13.61
N GLY A 62 3.16 -9.71 -12.34
CA GLY A 62 3.31 -10.96 -11.59
C GLY A 62 2.58 -12.12 -12.24
N PHE A 63 1.37 -11.90 -12.75
CA PHE A 63 0.61 -12.92 -13.47
C PHE A 63 1.31 -13.36 -14.76
N ILE A 64 1.85 -12.43 -15.54
CA ILE A 64 2.61 -12.75 -16.77
C ILE A 64 3.85 -13.58 -16.44
N VAL A 65 4.62 -13.18 -15.41
CA VAL A 65 5.80 -13.93 -14.96
C VAL A 65 5.43 -15.36 -14.56
N LEU A 66 4.33 -15.54 -13.82
CA LEU A 66 3.81 -16.84 -13.45
C LEU A 66 3.45 -17.68 -14.68
N CYS A 67 2.73 -17.11 -15.65
CA CYS A 67 2.37 -17.79 -16.89
C CYS A 67 3.60 -18.24 -17.69
N VAL A 68 4.62 -17.38 -17.80
CA VAL A 68 5.88 -17.71 -18.47
C VAL A 68 6.60 -18.84 -17.73
N PHE A 69 6.66 -18.80 -16.40
CA PHE A 69 7.26 -19.85 -15.61
C PHE A 69 6.55 -21.20 -15.82
N ILE A 70 5.22 -21.22 -15.78
CA ILE A 70 4.43 -22.42 -16.06
C ILE A 70 4.70 -22.92 -17.48
N PHE A 71 4.71 -22.04 -18.47
CA PHE A 71 5.00 -22.42 -19.86
C PHE A 71 6.38 -23.08 -20.00
N LEU A 72 7.41 -22.50 -19.38
CA LEU A 72 8.79 -22.99 -19.44
C LEU A 72 8.98 -24.32 -18.71
N VAL A 73 8.27 -24.58 -17.62
CA VAL A 73 8.43 -25.81 -16.83
C VAL A 73 7.48 -26.91 -17.30
N TRP A 74 6.22 -26.57 -17.51
CA TRP A 74 5.15 -27.53 -17.76
C TRP A 74 5.20 -28.11 -19.18
N LEU A 75 5.43 -27.28 -20.21
CA LEU A 75 5.48 -27.78 -21.59
C LEU A 75 6.57 -28.82 -21.84
N PRO A 76 7.84 -28.61 -21.43
CA PRO A 76 8.86 -29.65 -21.59
C PRO A 76 8.56 -30.88 -20.72
N ALA A 77 8.03 -30.72 -19.50
CA ALA A 77 7.64 -31.85 -18.66
C ALA A 77 6.57 -32.73 -19.32
N VAL A 78 5.55 -32.13 -19.93
CA VAL A 78 4.52 -32.84 -20.70
C VAL A 78 5.13 -33.55 -21.91
N LYS A 79 6.03 -32.87 -22.62
CA LYS A 79 6.68 -33.42 -23.82
C LYS A 79 7.58 -34.62 -23.49
N ILE A 80 8.39 -34.54 -22.44
CA ILE A 80 9.25 -35.63 -21.95
C ILE A 80 8.38 -36.82 -21.52
N ARG A 81 7.31 -36.60 -20.76
CA ARG A 81 6.39 -37.67 -20.35
C ARG A 81 5.77 -38.40 -21.54
N LYS A 82 5.53 -37.70 -22.65
CA LYS A 82 5.02 -38.29 -23.89
C LYS A 82 6.06 -39.18 -24.59
N TYR A 83 7.34 -38.81 -24.56
CA TYR A 83 8.42 -39.62 -25.11
C TYR A 83 8.75 -40.85 -24.26
N VAL A 84 8.71 -40.74 -22.93
CA VAL A 84 8.97 -41.88 -22.02
C VAL A 84 7.87 -42.94 -22.07
N LYS A 85 6.63 -42.55 -22.40
CA LYS A 85 5.48 -43.47 -22.53
C LYS A 85 5.33 -44.11 -23.92
N LYS A 86 6.15 -43.74 -24.89
CA LYS A 86 6.08 -44.24 -26.27
C LYS A 86 7.25 -45.18 -26.53
#